data_AF-K7KES3-F1
#
_entry.id   AF-K7KES3-F1
#
_cell.length_a   1.000
_cell.length_b   1.000
_cell.length_c   1.000
_cell.angle_alpha   90.00
_cell.angle_beta   90.00
_cell.angle_gamma   90.00
#
_symmetry.space_group_name_H-M   'P 1'
#
loop_
_entity.id
_entity.type
_entity.pdbx_description
1 polymer ?
#
loop_
_entity_poly.entity_id
_entity_poly.type
_entity_poly.pdbx_seq_one_letter_code
_entity_poly.pdbx_strand_id
1 'polypeptide(L)' 'MATKSNLLISVYDRRTAKEIWAFEVPNAIAAALSPNGTYFQTFQKPLAPQEKNVTLWSIEIGATVYQQSQKNMTTPVA' A
#
# COMPACT_ATOMS: atom_id res chain seq x y z
N MET A 1 -8.76 -0.33 26.23
CA MET A 1 -8.18 0.48 25.13
C MET A 1 -7.83 -0.47 24.00
N ALA A 2 -8.29 -0.24 22.78
CA ALA A 2 -7.89 -1.01 21.60
C ALA A 2 -7.03 -0.11 20.72
N THR A 3 -5.82 -0.55 20.39
CA THR A 3 -4.93 0.13 19.44
C THR A 3 -4.95 -0.62 18.12
N LYS A 4 -5.11 0.10 17.00
CA LYS A 4 -4.87 -0.46 15.66
C LYS A 4 -3.43 -0.11 15.28
N SER A 5 -2.68 -1.09 14.82
CA SER A 5 -1.35 -0.85 14.25
C SER A 5 -1.53 -0.29 12.84
N ASN A 6 -1.15 0.96 12.64
CA ASN A 6 -1.01 1.54 11.31
C ASN A 6 0.39 1.20 10.80
N LEU A 7 0.49 0.71 9.56
CA LEU A 7 1.77 0.65 8.89
C LEU A 7 2.05 2.01 8.29
N LEU A 8 3.24 2.54 8.59
CA LEU A 8 3.80 3.69 7.90
C LEU A 8 4.64 3.16 6.73
N ILE A 9 4.25 3.51 5.50
CA ILE A 9 5.01 3.19 4.30
C ILE A 9 5.73 4.46 3.87
N SER A 10 7.04 4.49 4.00
CA SER A 10 7.87 5.63 3.58
C SER A 10 8.51 5.34 2.23
N VAL A 11 8.44 6.31 1.32
CA VAL A 11 9.08 6.29 0.01
C VAL A 11 10.26 7.24 0.04
N TYR A 12 11.45 6.74 -0.31
CA TYR A 12 12.68 7.51 -0.28
C TYR A 12 13.22 7.76 -1.69
N ASP A 13 13.81 8.93 -1.89
CA ASP A 13 14.59 9.22 -3.07
C ASP A 13 15.86 8.38 -3.05
N ARG A 14 16.04 7.55 -4.07
CA ARG A 14 17.16 6.60 -4.15
C ARG A 14 18.53 7.29 -4.10
N ARG A 15 18.65 8.52 -4.63
CA ARG A 15 19.95 9.20 -4.78
C ARG A 15 20.37 9.91 -3.51
N THR A 16 19.42 10.50 -2.80
CA THR A 16 19.66 11.35 -1.63
C THR A 16 19.31 10.68 -0.30
N ALA A 17 18.65 9.52 -0.34
CA ALA A 17 18.09 8.81 0.82
C ALA A 17 17.14 9.68 1.65
N LYS A 18 16.56 10.72 1.04
CA LYS A 18 15.56 11.58 1.69
C LYS A 18 14.16 11.00 1.51
N GLU A 19 13.34 11.07 2.55
CA GLU A 19 11.94 10.71 2.45
C GLU A 19 11.22 11.70 1.50
N ILE A 20 10.53 11.15 0.50
CA ILE A 20 9.69 11.90 -0.44
C ILE A 20 8.25 11.92 0.11
N TRP A 21 7.76 10.76 0.53
CA TRP A 21 6.40 10.58 1.03
C TRP A 21 6.38 9.60 2.20
N ALA A 22 5.41 9.80 3.09
CA ALA A 22 5.05 8.85 4.12
C ALA A 22 3.54 8.62 4.07
N PHE A 23 3.14 7.37 3.95
CA PHE A 23 1.74 6.96 3.84
C PHE A 23 1.33 6.17 5.07
N GLU A 24 0.36 6.68 5.82
CA GLU A 24 -0.30 5.89 6.84
C GLU A 24 -1.36 4.99 6.19
N VAL A 25 -1.17 3.67 6.29
CA VAL A 25 -2.10 2.69 5.73
C VAL A 25 -2.63 1.79 6.84
N PRO A 26 -3.84 2.05 7.35
CA PRO A 26 -4.41 1.30 8.46
C PRO A 26 -4.59 -0.17 8.11
N ASN A 27 -4.16 -1.08 8.98
CA ASN A 27 -4.34 -2.53 8.82
C ASN A 27 -3.78 -3.09 7.49
N ALA A 28 -2.78 -2.43 6.90
CA ALA A 28 -2.07 -3.01 5.77
C ALA A 28 -1.35 -4.30 6.20
N ILE A 29 -1.38 -5.31 5.33
CA ILE A 29 -0.77 -6.62 5.54
C ILE A 29 0.32 -6.91 4.51
N ALA A 30 0.33 -6.19 3.39
CA ALA A 30 1.35 -6.30 2.35
C ALA A 30 1.42 -5.01 1.54
N ALA A 31 2.58 -4.78 0.92
CA ALA A 31 2.78 -3.78 -0.10
C ALA A 31 3.64 -4.36 -1.23
N ALA A 32 3.41 -3.92 -2.46
CA ALA A 32 4.17 -4.31 -3.63
C ALA A 32 4.52 -3.07 -4.46
N LEU A 33 5.79 -2.92 -4.81
CA LEU A 33 6.25 -1.86 -5.71
C LEU A 33 6.07 -2.30 -7.16
N SER A 34 5.62 -1.39 -8.02
CA SER A 34 5.63 -1.60 -9.47
C SER A 34 7.07 -1.76 -10.00
N PRO A 35 7.30 -2.53 -11.08
CA PRO A 35 8.65 -2.78 -11.59
C PRO A 35 9.43 -1.51 -11.97
N ASN A 36 8.74 -0.45 -12.39
CA ASN A 36 9.33 0.84 -12.76
C ASN A 36 9.39 1.83 -11.59
N GLY A 37 8.89 1.47 -10.40
CA GLY A 37 8.89 2.32 -9.22
C GLY A 37 8.00 3.56 -9.31
N THR A 38 7.01 3.61 -10.22
CA THR A 38 6.10 4.77 -10.34
C THR A 38 4.86 4.64 -9.46
N TYR A 39 4.50 3.40 -9.13
CA TYR A 39 3.39 3.07 -8.25
C TYR A 39 3.79 2.07 -7.18
N PHE A 40 3.07 2.06 -6.06
CA PHE A 40 3.03 0.91 -5.17
C PHE A 40 1.57 0.55 -4.86
N GLN A 41 1.34 -0.71 -4.56
CA GLN A 41 0.06 -1.24 -4.18
C GLN A 41 0.10 -1.69 -2.73
N THR A 42 -0.93 -1.39 -1.95
CA THR A 42 -1.09 -1.88 -0.58
C THR A 42 -2.30 -2.79 -0.50
N PHE A 43 -2.19 -3.79 0.36
CA PHE A 43 -3.27 -4.72 0.66
C PHE A 43 -3.60 -4.62 2.14
N GLN A 44 -4.89 -4.54 2.43
CA GLN A 44 -5.45 -4.59 3.77
C GLN A 44 -6.28 -5.86 3.91
N LYS A 45 -6.44 -6.37 5.13
CA LYS A 45 -7.38 -7.45 5.37
C LYS A 45 -8.80 -6.90 5.23
N PRO A 46 -9.64 -7.41 4.31
CA PRO A 46 -11.00 -6.93 4.16
C PRO A 46 -11.82 -7.32 5.40
N LEU A 47 -12.53 -6.37 5.99
CA LEU A 47 -13.49 -6.55 7.08
C LEU A 47 -14.91 -6.78 6.56
N ALA A 48 -15.19 -6.36 5.32
CA ALA A 48 -16.46 -6.60 4.63
C ALA A 48 -16.27 -7.07 3.17
N PRO A 49 -17.20 -7.84 2.57
CA PRO A 49 -17.04 -8.42 1.22
C PRO A 49 -16.88 -7.44 0.06
N GLN A 50 -17.18 -6.16 0.26
CA GLN A 50 -17.09 -5.08 -0.74
C GLN A 50 -16.13 -3.97 -0.31
N GLU A 51 -15.37 -4.19 0.76
CA GLU A 51 -14.38 -3.22 1.19
C GLU A 51 -13.26 -3.13 0.16
N LYS A 52 -12.89 -1.90 -0.22
CA LYS A 52 -11.77 -1.66 -1.13
C LYS A 52 -10.47 -1.77 -0.35
N ASN A 53 -10.01 -3.00 -0.21
CA ASN A 53 -8.85 -3.37 0.59
C ASN A 53 -7.54 -3.34 -0.21
N VAL A 54 -7.59 -3.05 -1.50
CA VAL A 54 -6.40 -2.87 -2.34
C VAL A 54 -6.38 -1.44 -2.86
N THR A 55 -5.30 -0.73 -2.55
CA THR A 55 -5.11 0.66 -2.97
C THR A 55 -3.83 0.77 -3.80
N LEU A 56 -3.93 1.41 -4.97
CA LEU A 56 -2.79 1.78 -5.81
C LEU A 56 -2.46 3.24 -5.56
N TRP A 57 -1.19 3.50 -5.31
CA TRP A 57 -0.65 4.81 -4.96
C TRP A 57 0.35 5.23 -6.02
N SER A 58 0.28 6.47 -6.46
CA SER A 58 1.30 7.07 -7.31
C SER A 58 2.41 7.67 -6.45
N ILE A 59 3.65 7.27 -6.74
CA ILE A 59 4.84 7.78 -6.07
C ILE A 59 5.16 9.20 -6.53
N GLU A 60 4.83 9.54 -7.78
CA GLU A 60 5.11 10.87 -8.33
C GLU A 60 4.32 11.96 -7.60
N ILE A 61 3.01 11.75 -7.41
CA ILE A 61 2.11 12.75 -6.82
C ILE A 61 1.81 12.51 -5.34
N GLY A 62 2.23 11.38 -4.77
CA GLY A 62 1.99 11.06 -3.36
C GLY A 62 0.52 10.80 -3.02
N ALA A 63 -0.26 10.26 -3.94
CA ALA A 63 -1.71 10.11 -3.77
C ALA A 63 -2.25 8.76 -4.26
N THR A 64 -3.44 8.40 -3.77
CA THR A 64 -4.19 7.25 -4.27
C THR A 64 -4.71 7.55 -5.68
N VAL A 65 -4.56 6.58 -6.59
CA VAL A 65 -5.02 6.72 -7.98
C VAL A 65 -6.09 5.69 -8.34
N TYR A 66 -6.14 4.57 -7.60
CA TYR A 66 -7.13 3.52 -7.83
C TYR A 66 -7.34 2.68 -6.58
N GLN A 67 -8.54 2.12 -6.45
CA GLN A 67 -8.89 1.22 -5.35
C GLN A 67 -9.84 0.12 -5.82
N GLN A 68 -9.61 -1.10 -5.34
CA GLN A 68 -10.42 -2.27 -5.67
C GLN A 68 -10.60 -3.20 -4.46
N SER A 69 -11.58 -4.09 -4.57
CA SER A 69 -11.83 -5.16 -3.59
C SER A 69 -11.21 -6.47 -4.09
N GLN A 70 -10.38 -7.08 -3.26
CA GLN A 70 -9.74 -8.36 -3.50
C GLN A 70 -10.14 -9.34 -2.39
N LYS A 71 -10.86 -10.41 -2.75
CA LYS A 71 -11.36 -11.40 -1.79
C LYS A 71 -10.23 -12.25 -1.20
N ASN A 72 -9.29 -12.70 -2.03
CA ASN A 72 -8.21 -13.59 -1.64
C ASN A 72 -6.89 -13.10 -2.24
N MET A 73 -5.81 -13.15 -1.46
CA MET A 73 -4.45 -12.99 -1.95
C MET A 73 -3.84 -14.38 -2.08
N THR A 74 -3.73 -14.88 -3.30
CA THR A 74 -2.91 -16.06 -3.59
C THR A 74 -1.46 -15.63 -3.63
N THR A 75 -0.63 -16.20 -2.76
CA THR A 75 0.83 -16.10 -2.92
C THR A 75 1.20 -16.79 -4.22
N PRO A 76 1.97 -16.15 -5.13
CA PRO A 76 2.55 -16.88 -6.25
C PRO A 76 3.43 -18.00 -5.68
N VAL A 77 3.19 -19.24 -6.11
CA VAL A 77 4.17 -20.31 -5.92
C VAL A 77 5.33 -19.97 -6.86
N ALA A 78 6.47 -19.63 -6.29
CA ALA A 78 7.73 -19.47 -7.01
C ALA A 78 8.30 -20.83 -7.40
#